data_AF-A0A1T5D0G3-F1
#
_entry.id   AF-A0A1T5D0G3-F1
#
_cell.length_a   1.000
_cell.length_b   1.000
_cell.length_c   1.000
_cell.angle_alpha   90.00
_cell.angle_beta   90.00
_cell.angle_gamma   90.00
#
_symmetry.space_group_name_H-M   'P 1'
#
loop_
_entity.id
_entity.type
_entity.pdbx_description
1 polymer ?
#
loop_
_entity_poly.entity_id
_entity_poly.type
_entity_poly.pdbx_seq_one_letter_code
_entity_poly.pdbx_strand_id
1 'polypeptide(L)'
;MDFLYILSGMLAGTTVVTSRSINANLARKIGLNSSTFFNFIVGLTVSFLVLMVLGDGMGSYSKVDFSSIPSWAYIGSVLGVGVVFLSNYMAVRISAFYLTLLIFIGQLFSGVILDYFVLNSLSTGKLLGGFLVLGGLSYNLLLDKRGM
;
A
#
# COMPACT_ATOMS: atom_id res chain seq x y z
N MET A 1 9.93 22.13 -6.01
CA MET A 1 10.12 20.73 -5.57
C MET A 1 8.87 20.19 -4.90
N ASP A 2 8.18 20.94 -4.04
CA ASP A 2 6.98 20.49 -3.32
C ASP A 2 5.81 20.06 -4.22
N PHE A 3 5.58 20.78 -5.33
CA PHE A 3 4.54 20.41 -6.30
C PHE A 3 4.78 19.05 -6.96
N LEU A 4 6.04 18.67 -7.22
CA LEU A 4 6.37 17.37 -7.79
C LEU A 4 6.04 16.24 -6.80
N TYR A 5 6.33 16.43 -5.51
CA TYR A 5 5.97 15.43 -4.49
C TYR A 5 4.46 15.26 -4.35
N ILE A 6 3.69 16.36 -4.41
CA ILE A 6 2.23 16.31 -4.40
C ILE A 6 1.72 15.53 -5.62
N LEU A 7 2.22 15.86 -6.81
CA LEU A 7 1.83 15.17 -8.05
C LEU A 7 2.18 13.69 -8.00
N SER A 8 3.38 13.33 -7.54
CA SER A 8 3.80 11.93 -7.35
C SER A 8 2.87 11.21 -6.36
N GLY A 9 2.47 11.85 -5.27
CA GLY A 9 1.50 11.29 -4.31
C GLY A 9 0.14 11.02 -4.94
N MET A 10 -0.37 11.95 -5.74
CA MET A 10 -1.65 11.78 -6.45
C MET A 10 -1.59 10.64 -7.47
N LEU A 11 -0.50 10.55 -8.25
CA LEU A 11 -0.28 9.48 -9.22
C LEU A 11 -0.11 8.12 -8.53
N ALA A 12 0.63 8.07 -7.42
CA ALA A 12 0.78 6.87 -6.60
C ALA A 12 -0.58 6.39 -6.08
N GLY A 13 -1.40 7.28 -5.50
CA GLY A 13 -2.75 6.97 -5.05
C GLY A 13 -3.62 6.39 -6.16
N THR A 14 -3.63 7.04 -7.33
CA THR A 14 -4.39 6.60 -8.51
C THR A 14 -3.95 5.21 -8.99
N THR A 15 -2.64 4.98 -9.02
CA THR A 15 -2.03 3.71 -9.43
C THR A 15 -2.40 2.59 -8.46
N VAL A 16 -2.31 2.84 -7.15
CA VAL A 16 -2.66 1.87 -6.11
C VAL A 16 -4.14 1.46 -6.20
N VAL A 17 -5.05 2.43 -6.36
CA VAL A 17 -6.49 2.17 -6.46
C VAL A 17 -6.83 1.40 -7.75
N THR A 18 -6.21 1.76 -8.87
CA THR A 18 -6.41 1.08 -10.15
C THR A 18 -5.85 -0.34 -10.12
N SER A 19 -4.61 -0.50 -9.64
CA SER A 19 -3.92 -1.79 -9.55
C SER A 19 -4.72 -2.81 -8.73
N ARG A 20 -5.15 -2.43 -7.52
CA ARG A 20 -5.96 -3.35 -6.68
C ARG A 20 -7.31 -3.65 -7.32
N SER A 21 -7.93 -2.72 -8.06
CA SER A 21 -9.21 -2.96 -8.73
C SER A 21 -9.06 -3.95 -9.89
N ILE A 22 -7.96 -3.85 -10.65
CA ILE A 22 -7.60 -4.83 -11.70
C ILE A 22 -7.32 -6.19 -11.07
N ASN A 23 -6.52 -6.25 -10.00
CA ASN A 23 -6.23 -7.48 -9.29
C ASN A 23 -7.49 -8.12 -8.69
N ALA A 24 -8.39 -7.35 -8.09
CA ALA A 24 -9.66 -7.86 -7.57
C ALA A 24 -10.52 -8.48 -8.68
N ASN A 25 -10.55 -7.86 -9.86
CA ASN A 25 -11.21 -8.43 -11.04
C ASN A 25 -10.56 -9.73 -11.50
N LEU A 26 -9.22 -9.80 -11.49
CA LEU A 26 -8.50 -11.02 -11.81
C LEU A 26 -8.77 -12.11 -10.77
N ALA A 27 -8.78 -11.77 -9.48
CA ALA A 27 -9.10 -12.67 -8.38
C ALA A 27 -10.49 -13.29 -8.51
N ARG A 28 -11.49 -12.53 -9.00
CA ARG A 28 -12.82 -13.07 -9.32
C ARG A 28 -12.81 -14.15 -10.41
N LYS A 29 -11.85 -14.08 -11.34
CA LYS A 29 -11.76 -14.99 -12.50
C LYS A 29 -10.93 -16.24 -12.22
N ILE A 30 -9.77 -16.07 -11.58
CA ILE A 30 -8.75 -17.14 -11.43
C ILE A 30 -8.45 -17.50 -9.97
N GLY A 31 -9.18 -16.92 -9.02
CA GLY A 31 -8.97 -17.08 -7.59
C GLY A 31 -7.96 -16.11 -6.98
N LEU A 32 -8.08 -15.90 -5.68
CA LEU A 32 -7.32 -14.91 -4.92
C LEU A 32 -5.81 -15.22 -4.86
N ASN A 33 -5.46 -16.50 -4.65
CA ASN A 33 -4.06 -16.95 -4.61
C ASN A 33 -3.37 -16.70 -5.95
N SER A 34 -3.97 -17.17 -7.04
CA SER A 34 -3.44 -17.01 -8.40
C SER A 34 -3.32 -15.54 -8.77
N SER A 35 -4.33 -14.72 -8.47
CA SER A 35 -4.25 -13.28 -8.74
C SER A 35 -3.15 -12.58 -7.94
N THR A 36 -2.92 -12.98 -6.69
CA THR A 36 -1.84 -12.42 -5.87
C THR A 36 -0.47 -12.86 -6.42
N PHE A 37 -0.33 -14.13 -6.80
CA PHE A 37 0.88 -14.64 -7.46
C PHE A 37 1.20 -13.86 -8.74
N PHE A 38 0.21 -13.67 -9.61
CA PHE A 38 0.40 -12.89 -10.85
C PHE A 38 0.73 -11.42 -10.57
N ASN A 39 0.17 -10.82 -9.50
CA ASN A 39 0.55 -9.47 -9.11
C ASN A 39 2.05 -9.38 -8.77
N PHE A 40 2.59 -10.34 -8.02
CA PHE A 40 4.01 -10.37 -7.67
C PHE A 40 4.91 -10.67 -8.86
N ILE A 41 4.56 -11.63 -9.73
CA ILE A 41 5.43 -11.95 -10.87
C ILE A 41 5.51 -10.81 -11.88
N VAL A 42 4.36 -10.14 -12.15
CA VAL A 42 4.32 -8.98 -13.04
C VAL A 42 5.04 -7.80 -12.40
N GLY A 43 4.81 -7.55 -11.10
CA GLY A 43 5.48 -6.50 -10.35
C GLY A 43 7.01 -6.68 -10.33
N LEU A 44 7.49 -7.91 -10.10
CA LEU A 44 8.91 -8.25 -10.14
C LEU A 44 9.50 -8.03 -11.54
N THR A 45 8.82 -8.52 -12.58
CA THR A 45 9.27 -8.37 -13.97
C THR A 45 9.36 -6.90 -14.37
N VAL A 46 8.32 -6.11 -14.09
CA VAL A 46 8.31 -4.67 -14.40
C VAL A 46 9.37 -3.93 -13.58
N SER A 47 9.51 -4.22 -12.30
CA SER A 47 10.53 -3.60 -11.44
C SER A 47 11.95 -3.91 -11.94
N PHE A 48 12.19 -5.14 -12.40
CA PHE A 48 13.46 -5.54 -12.99
C PHE A 48 13.75 -4.76 -14.30
N LEU A 49 12.76 -4.62 -15.18
CA LEU A 49 12.91 -3.82 -16.40
C LEU A 49 13.16 -2.34 -16.09
N VAL A 50 12.44 -1.79 -15.12
CA VAL A 50 12.64 -0.41 -14.64
C VAL A 50 14.06 -0.22 -14.13
N LEU A 51 14.58 -1.18 -13.33
CA LEU A 51 15.95 -1.13 -12.84
C LEU A 51 16.98 -1.20 -13.98
N MET A 52 16.73 -2.00 -15.02
CA MET A 52 17.60 -2.08 -16.20
C MET A 52 17.66 -0.78 -17.00
N VAL A 53 16.54 -0.05 -17.09
CA VAL A 53 16.43 1.18 -17.91
C VAL A 53 16.81 2.43 -17.14
N LEU A 54 16.36 2.56 -15.89
CA LEU A 54 16.52 3.77 -15.07
C LEU A 54 17.63 3.66 -14.01
N GLY A 55 18.04 2.44 -13.65
CA GLY A 55 19.16 2.23 -12.73
C GLY A 55 20.51 2.17 -13.46
N ASP A 56 21.58 1.89 -12.71
CA ASP A 56 22.92 1.62 -13.27
C ASP A 56 23.01 0.25 -14.00
N GLY A 57 21.88 -0.32 -14.42
CA GLY A 57 21.78 -1.66 -14.97
C GLY A 57 22.37 -2.73 -14.05
N MET A 58 23.13 -3.67 -14.63
CA MET A 58 23.82 -4.71 -13.85
C MET A 58 24.97 -4.16 -12.99
N GLY A 59 25.45 -2.94 -13.26
CA GLY A 59 26.54 -2.30 -12.50
C GLY A 59 26.15 -1.90 -11.08
N SER A 60 24.85 -1.85 -10.77
CA SER A 60 24.37 -1.63 -9.40
C SER A 60 24.56 -2.87 -8.53
N TYR A 61 24.46 -4.09 -9.09
CA TYR A 61 24.49 -5.35 -8.33
C TYR A 61 25.88 -5.70 -7.81
N SER A 62 26.93 -5.36 -8.56
CA SER A 62 28.32 -5.56 -8.16
C SER A 62 28.76 -4.67 -7.00
N LYS A 63 27.96 -3.65 -6.64
CA LYS A 63 28.20 -2.74 -5.50
C LYS A 63 27.38 -3.11 -4.26
N VAL A 64 26.47 -4.09 -4.33
CA VAL A 64 25.62 -4.47 -3.19
C VAL A 64 26.33 -5.52 -2.34
N ASP A 65 26.63 -5.16 -1.10
CA ASP A 65 27.05 -6.12 -0.08
C ASP A 65 25.82 -6.79 0.55
N PHE A 66 25.44 -7.94 0.01
CA PHE A 66 24.32 -8.73 0.52
C PHE A 66 24.52 -9.21 1.97
N SER A 67 25.77 -9.28 2.46
CA SER A 67 26.05 -9.70 3.84
C SER A 67 25.72 -8.61 4.87
N SER A 68 25.65 -7.35 4.43
CA SER A 68 25.29 -6.21 5.28
C SER A 68 23.78 -6.04 5.48
N ILE A 69 22.95 -6.75 4.71
CA ILE A 69 21.48 -6.60 4.75
C ILE A 69 20.94 -7.39 5.95
N PRO A 70 20.26 -6.72 6.90
CA PRO A 70 19.74 -7.40 8.08
C PRO A 70 18.61 -8.37 7.71
N SER A 71 18.58 -9.54 8.34
CA SER A 71 17.61 -10.61 8.04
C SER A 71 16.15 -10.18 8.20
N TRP A 72 15.86 -9.23 9.10
CA TRP A 72 14.50 -8.72 9.28
C TRP A 72 13.99 -7.91 8.08
N ALA A 73 14.87 -7.37 7.23
CA ALA A 73 14.46 -6.61 6.04
C ALA A 73 13.63 -7.47 5.07
N TYR A 74 13.89 -8.78 5.03
CA TYR A 74 13.15 -9.74 4.19
C TYR A 74 11.70 -9.99 4.67
N ILE A 75 11.39 -9.66 5.93
CA ILE A 75 10.02 -9.74 6.48
C ILE A 75 9.09 -8.75 5.74
N GLY A 76 9.64 -7.65 5.23
CA GLY A 76 8.89 -6.68 4.42
C GLY A 76 8.19 -7.33 3.21
N SER A 77 8.82 -8.30 2.56
CA SER A 77 8.23 -9.04 1.44
C SER A 77 7.03 -9.88 1.87
N VAL A 78 7.12 -10.57 3.02
CA VAL A 78 6.02 -11.37 3.56
C VAL A 78 4.83 -10.49 3.93
N LEU A 79 5.08 -9.35 4.58
CA LEU A 79 4.05 -8.36 4.90
C LEU A 79 3.41 -7.79 3.62
N GLY A 80 4.21 -7.50 2.59
CA GLY A 80 3.73 -7.04 1.29
C GLY A 80 2.78 -8.03 0.63
N VAL A 81 3.11 -9.33 0.65
CA VAL A 81 2.21 -10.38 0.14
C VAL A 81 0.88 -10.39 0.90
N GLY A 82 0.94 -10.30 2.23
CA GLY A 82 -0.24 -10.18 3.07
C GLY A 82 -1.11 -8.98 2.69
N VAL A 83 -0.50 -7.80 2.56
CA VAL A 83 -1.21 -6.56 2.20
C VAL A 83 -1.92 -6.69 0.86
N VAL A 84 -1.26 -7.21 -0.18
CA VAL A 84 -1.87 -7.41 -1.51
C VAL A 84 -3.01 -8.41 -1.44
N PHE A 85 -2.79 -9.54 -0.76
CA PHE A 85 -3.79 -10.59 -0.61
C PHE A 85 -5.06 -10.08 0.09
N LEU A 86 -4.91 -9.45 1.26
CA LEU A 86 -6.00 -8.86 2.04
C LEU A 86 -6.70 -7.74 1.27
N SER A 87 -5.94 -6.89 0.58
CA SER A 87 -6.49 -5.80 -0.24
C SER A 87 -7.34 -6.33 -1.39
N ASN A 88 -6.87 -7.35 -2.11
CA ASN A 88 -7.62 -7.97 -3.20
C ASN A 88 -8.87 -8.69 -2.68
N TYR A 89 -8.76 -9.38 -1.54
CA TYR A 89 -9.89 -10.05 -0.89
C TYR A 89 -10.98 -9.07 -0.49
N MET A 90 -10.61 -7.96 0.14
CA MET A 90 -11.53 -6.92 0.57
C MET A 90 -12.11 -6.16 -0.63
N ALA A 91 -11.33 -5.89 -1.67
CA ALA A 91 -11.76 -5.16 -2.86
C ALA A 91 -12.90 -5.84 -3.64
N VAL A 92 -13.09 -7.16 -3.47
CA VAL A 92 -14.23 -7.89 -4.04
C VAL A 92 -15.49 -7.78 -3.18
N ARG A 93 -15.37 -7.40 -1.90
CA ARG A 93 -16.46 -7.45 -0.89
C ARG A 93 -17.01 -6.09 -0.49
N ILE A 94 -16.20 -5.03 -0.57
CA ILE A 94 -16.60 -3.67 -0.19
C ILE A 94 -16.26 -2.69 -1.29
N SER A 95 -16.87 -1.50 -1.25
CA SER A 95 -16.61 -0.46 -2.25
C SER A 95 -15.13 -0.02 -2.21
N ALA A 96 -14.61 0.40 -3.37
CA ALA A 96 -13.25 0.92 -3.47
C ALA A 96 -13.02 2.15 -2.57
N PHE A 97 -14.06 2.97 -2.37
CA PHE A 97 -14.01 4.12 -1.47
C PHE A 97 -13.74 3.67 -0.02
N TYR A 98 -14.57 2.78 0.52
CA TYR A 98 -14.41 2.28 1.89
C TYR A 98 -13.08 1.58 2.12
N LEU A 99 -12.64 0.76 1.16
CA LEU A 99 -11.35 0.09 1.26
C LEU A 99 -10.19 1.09 1.31
N THR A 100 -10.23 2.16 0.50
CA THR A 100 -9.21 3.22 0.55
C THR A 100 -9.15 3.87 1.91
N LEU A 101 -10.32 4.23 2.45
CA LEU A 101 -10.41 4.97 3.69
C LEU A 101 -9.93 4.11 4.87
N LEU A 102 -10.30 2.83 4.89
CA LEU A 102 -9.85 1.89 5.90
C LEU A 102 -8.33 1.65 5.85
N ILE A 103 -7.76 1.45 4.65
CA ILE A 103 -6.31 1.31 4.47
C ILE A 103 -5.59 2.59 4.90
N PHE A 104 -6.08 3.76 4.47
CA PHE A 104 -5.49 5.05 4.82
C PHE A 104 -5.42 5.27 6.33
N ILE A 105 -6.53 4.99 7.03
CA ILE A 105 -6.59 5.08 8.50
C ILE A 105 -5.58 4.12 9.15
N GLY A 106 -5.57 2.86 8.71
CA GLY A 106 -4.62 1.87 9.23
C GLY A 106 -3.16 2.30 9.04
N GLN A 107 -2.84 2.82 7.86
CA GLN A 107 -1.50 3.35 7.54
C GLN A 107 -1.16 4.59 8.35
N LEU A 108 -2.10 5.51 8.55
CA LEU A 108 -1.91 6.72 9.35
C LEU A 108 -1.55 6.37 10.79
N PHE A 109 -2.34 5.54 11.46
CA PHE A 109 -2.06 5.17 12.86
C PHE A 109 -0.81 4.32 12.99
N SER A 110 -0.59 3.36 12.07
CA SER A 110 0.66 2.58 12.04
C SER A 110 1.88 3.48 11.86
N GLY A 111 1.77 4.50 11.00
CA GLY A 111 2.82 5.50 10.79
C GLY A 111 3.11 6.32 12.05
N VAL A 112 2.08 6.77 12.76
CA VAL A 112 2.26 7.49 14.04
C VAL A 112 2.92 6.60 15.10
N ILE A 113 2.53 5.34 15.17
CA ILE A 113 3.13 4.37 16.10
C ILE A 113 4.61 4.16 15.76
N LEU A 114 4.94 3.99 14.47
CA LEU A 114 6.32 3.87 14.01
C LEU A 114 7.14 5.14 14.29
N ASP A 115 6.58 6.32 14.01
CA ASP A 115 7.22 7.61 14.31
C ASP A 115 7.53 7.74 15.82
N TYR A 116 6.66 7.24 16.69
CA TYR A 116 6.92 7.21 18.13
C TYR A 116 8.07 6.27 18.49
N PHE A 117 8.07 5.03 18.00
CA PHE A 117 9.11 4.07 18.34
C PHE A 117 10.48 4.40 17.73
N VAL A 118 10.50 4.98 16.53
CA VAL A 118 11.74 5.26 15.80
C VAL A 118 12.29 6.65 16.12
N LEU A 119 11.41 7.66 16.21
CA LEU A 119 11.81 9.07 16.34
C LEU A 119 11.49 9.65 17.73
N ASN A 120 10.87 8.88 18.64
CA ASN A 120 10.33 9.37 19.92
C ASN A 120 9.44 10.62 19.76
N SER A 121 8.76 10.73 18.61
CA SER A 121 7.95 11.88 18.26
C SER A 121 6.48 11.48 18.13
N LEU A 122 5.60 12.16 18.88
CA LEU A 122 4.15 12.02 18.74
C LEU A 122 3.57 13.28 18.13
N SER A 123 3.13 13.17 16.88
CA SER A 123 2.40 14.26 16.22
C SER A 123 0.93 14.23 16.64
N THR A 124 0.57 15.11 17.57
CA THR A 124 -0.82 15.32 18.00
C THR A 124 -1.72 15.72 16.83
N GLY A 125 -1.20 16.47 15.86
CA GLY A 125 -1.91 16.83 14.63
C GLY A 125 -2.28 15.61 13.78
N LYS A 126 -1.34 14.68 13.56
CA LYS A 126 -1.63 13.41 12.84
C LYS A 126 -2.69 12.59 13.59
N LEU A 127 -2.63 12.52 14.92
CA LEU A 127 -3.62 11.80 15.73
C LEU A 127 -5.01 12.43 15.62
N LEU A 128 -5.14 13.74 15.84
CA LEU A 128 -6.42 14.45 15.75
C LEU A 128 -7.03 14.33 14.35
N GLY A 129 -6.21 14.52 13.30
CA GLY A 129 -6.64 14.32 11.92
C GLY A 129 -7.09 12.88 11.66
N GLY A 130 -6.34 11.90 12.15
CA GLY A 130 -6.69 10.48 12.05
C GLY A 130 -8.02 10.14 12.72
N PHE A 131 -8.27 10.66 13.92
CA PHE A 131 -9.55 10.49 14.62
C PHE A 131 -10.71 11.20 13.91
N LEU A 132 -10.48 12.38 13.33
CA LEU A 132 -11.46 13.08 12.49
C LEU A 132 -11.86 12.25 11.28
N VAL A 133 -10.88 11.69 10.55
CA VAL A 133 -11.12 10.84 9.37
C VAL A 133 -11.84 9.55 9.77
N LEU A 134 -11.44 8.92 10.87
CA LEU A 134 -12.15 7.78 11.46
C LEU A 134 -13.61 8.11 11.76
N GLY A 135 -13.86 9.23 12.44
CA GLY A 135 -15.21 9.68 12.78
C GLY A 135 -16.06 9.91 11.52
N GLY A 136 -15.49 10.57 10.51
CA GLY A 136 -16.15 10.78 9.21
C GLY A 136 -16.48 9.46 8.49
N LEU A 137 -15.54 8.50 8.46
CA LEU A 137 -15.78 7.16 7.89
C LEU A 137 -16.90 6.43 8.65
N SER A 138 -16.83 6.40 9.99
CA SER A 138 -17.82 5.72 10.81
C SER A 138 -19.22 6.32 10.62
N TYR A 139 -19.30 7.66 10.53
CA TYR A 139 -20.56 8.34 10.24
C TYR A 139 -21.11 7.97 8.86
N ASN A 140 -20.25 7.98 7.84
CA ASN A 140 -20.65 7.61 6.48
C ASN A 140 -21.14 6.15 6.40
N LEU A 141 -20.46 5.21 7.05
CA LEU A 141 -20.89 3.80 7.14
C LEU A 141 -22.24 3.62 7.86
N LEU A 142 -22.55 4.47 8.85
CA LEU A 142 -23.83 4.43 9.55
C LEU A 142 -24.98 4.97 8.69
N LEU A 143 -24.73 5.97 7.85
CA LEU A 143 -25.71 6.49 6.89
C LEU A 143 -26.01 5.45 5.80
N ASP A 144 -24.97 4.86 5.23
CA ASP A 144 -25.09 3.88 4.14
C ASP A 144 -25.85 2.62 4.60
N LYS A 145 -25.64 2.19 5.85
CA LYS A 145 -26.43 1.12 6.50
C LYS A 145 -27.91 1.46 6.70
N ARG A 146 -28.25 2.75 6.79
CA ARG A 146 -29.62 3.23 6.98
C ARG A 146 -30.36 3.44 5.66
N GLY A 147 -29.73 3.16 4.51
CA GLY A 147 -30.37 3.24 3.20
C GLY A 147 -30.69 4.67 2.74
N MET A 148 -29.94 5.67 3.22
CA MET A 148 -29.96 7.05 2.73
C MET A 148 -28.84 7.27 1.74
#